data_AF-A0A327WRQ9-F1
#
_entry.id   AF-A0A327WRQ9-F1
#
_cell.length_a   1.000
_cell.length_b   1.000
_cell.length_c   1.000
_cell.angle_alpha   90.00
_cell.angle_beta   90.00
_cell.angle_gamma   90.00
#
_symmetry.space_group_name_H-M   'P 1'
#
loop_
_entity.id
_entity.type
_entity.pdbx_description
1 polymer ?
#
loop_
_entity_poly.entity_id
_entity_poly.type
_entity_poly.pdbx_seq_one_letter_code
_entity_poly.pdbx_strand_id
1 'polypeptide(L)'
;MRKGIAIFFGLLFILFAVFQYNDPDPQIWIPIYGVGAFASFMALGNAVRPWFFILAGLGYLVAAIYQWPPAFEGFLLDEMGMKTINIELARESGGLAICAIAMFILAVLTRDRIGAR
;
A
#
# COMPACT_ATOMS: atom_id res chain seq x y z
N MET A 1 -1.10 -12.30 17.19
CA MET A 1 -1.06 -10.90 16.69
C MET A 1 -0.37 -10.75 15.34
N ARG A 2 0.93 -11.05 15.19
CA ARG A 2 1.71 -10.75 13.96
C ARG A 2 1.14 -11.35 12.67
N LYS A 3 0.70 -12.61 12.69
CA LYS A 3 0.02 -13.25 11.54
C LYS A 3 -1.29 -12.55 11.17
N GLY A 4 -2.06 -12.11 12.17
CA GLY A 4 -3.30 -11.37 11.95
C GLY A 4 -3.06 -10.04 11.25
N ILE A 5 -1.99 -9.31 11.62
CA ILE A 5 -1.61 -8.05 10.96
C ILE A 5 -1.25 -8.27 9.49
N ALA A 6 -0.46 -9.31 9.20
CA ALA A 6 -0.10 -9.66 7.82
C ALA A 6 -1.31 -10.08 6.97
N ILE A 7 -2.23 -10.89 7.52
CA ILE A 7 -3.49 -11.26 6.85
C ILE A 7 -4.35 -10.01 6.62
N PHE A 8 -4.49 -9.16 7.63
CA PHE A 8 -5.26 -7.93 7.55
C PHE A 8 -4.76 -7.04 6.41
N PHE A 9 -3.45 -6.74 6.35
CA PHE A 9 -2.90 -5.93 5.25
C PHE A 9 -3.02 -6.63 3.90
N GLY A 10 -2.80 -7.95 3.83
CA GLY A 10 -2.98 -8.71 2.60
C GLY A 10 -4.39 -8.58 2.04
N LEU A 11 -5.41 -8.76 2.88
CA LEU A 11 -6.81 -8.63 2.49
C LEU A 11 -7.21 -7.17 2.20
N LEU A 12 -6.67 -6.22 2.97
CA LEU A 12 -6.90 -4.79 2.73
C LEU A 12 -6.38 -4.35 1.36
N PHE A 13 -5.20 -4.81 0.96
CA PHE A 13 -4.64 -4.46 -0.35
C PHE A 13 -5.32 -5.20 -1.50
N ILE A 14 -5.84 -6.42 -1.27
CA ILE A 14 -6.77 -7.05 -2.23
C ILE A 14 -8.02 -6.18 -2.39
N LEU A 15 -8.60 -5.68 -1.29
CA LEU A 15 -9.76 -4.80 -1.35
C LEU A 15 -9.45 -3.51 -2.13
N PHE A 16 -8.29 -2.90 -1.91
CA PHE A 16 -7.85 -1.74 -2.68
C PHE A 16 -7.76 -2.07 -4.18
N ALA A 17 -7.12 -3.20 -4.54
CA ALA A 17 -7.06 -3.66 -5.93
C ALA A 17 -8.46 -3.87 -6.54
N VAL A 18 -9.41 -4.44 -5.79
CA VAL A 18 -10.79 -4.62 -6.28
C VAL A 18 -11.46 -3.27 -6.55
N PHE A 19 -11.22 -2.25 -5.73
CA PHE A 19 -11.81 -0.93 -5.96
C PHE A 19 -11.26 -0.21 -7.20
N GLN A 20 -10.05 -0.55 -7.64
CA GLN A 20 -9.42 0.03 -8.83
C GLN A 20 -10.11 -0.33 -10.14
N TYR A 21 -10.96 -1.36 -10.19
CA TYR A 21 -11.76 -1.62 -11.39
C TYR A 21 -12.71 -0.46 -11.76
N ASN A 22 -12.97 0.47 -10.83
CA ASN A 22 -13.77 1.68 -11.07
C ASN A 22 -12.93 2.92 -11.43
N ASP A 23 -11.61 2.81 -11.42
CA ASP A 23 -10.68 3.88 -11.77
C ASP A 23 -10.28 3.75 -13.27
N PRO A 24 -9.80 4.83 -13.92
CA PRO A 24 -9.54 4.88 -15.37
C PRO A 24 -8.31 4.08 -15.82
N ASP A 25 -7.41 3.75 -14.91
CA ASP A 25 -6.13 3.08 -15.16
C ASP A 25 -5.90 1.82 -14.27
N PRO A 26 -6.87 0.89 -14.24
CA PRO A 26 -6.83 -0.29 -13.37
C PRO A 26 -5.60 -1.17 -13.63
N GLN A 27 -5.11 -1.20 -14.87
CA GLN A 27 -3.93 -1.97 -15.25
C GLN A 27 -2.64 -1.54 -14.52
N ILE A 28 -2.60 -0.32 -13.98
CA ILE A 28 -1.45 0.19 -13.21
C ILE A 28 -1.66 -0.11 -11.73
N TRP A 29 -2.81 0.28 -11.18
CA TRP A 29 -3.04 0.24 -9.74
C TRP A 29 -3.34 -1.14 -9.18
N ILE A 30 -4.01 -2.01 -9.94
CA ILE A 30 -4.27 -3.39 -9.51
C ILE A 30 -2.95 -4.14 -9.24
N PRO A 31 -1.96 -4.15 -10.15
CA PRO A 31 -0.65 -4.74 -9.87
C PRO A 31 0.06 -4.10 -8.68
N ILE A 32 0.01 -2.78 -8.52
CA ILE A 32 0.65 -2.07 -7.40
C ILE A 32 0.10 -2.60 -6.05
N TYR A 33 -1.22 -2.62 -5.88
CA TYR A 33 -1.81 -3.17 -4.66
C TYR A 33 -1.61 -4.68 -4.54
N GLY A 34 -1.59 -5.40 -5.66
CA GLY A 34 -1.25 -6.82 -5.72
C GLY A 34 0.14 -7.14 -5.15
N VAL A 35 1.15 -6.31 -5.45
CA VAL A 35 2.49 -6.43 -4.86
C VAL A 35 2.44 -6.22 -3.35
N GLY A 36 1.67 -5.23 -2.87
CA GLY A 36 1.47 -4.98 -1.44
C GLY A 36 0.81 -6.15 -0.72
N ALA A 37 -0.22 -6.74 -1.33
CA ALA A 37 -0.90 -7.93 -0.82
C ALA A 37 0.04 -9.14 -0.77
N PHE A 38 0.76 -9.40 -1.86
CA PHE A 38 1.72 -10.50 -1.96
C PHE A 38 2.84 -10.37 -0.91
N ALA A 39 3.45 -9.19 -0.78
CA ALA A 39 4.44 -8.90 0.26
C ALA A 39 3.87 -9.17 1.66
N SER A 40 2.63 -8.75 1.92
CA SER A 40 1.96 -8.99 3.20
C SER A 40 1.81 -10.48 3.51
N PHE A 41 1.43 -11.31 2.53
CA PHE A 41 1.35 -12.76 2.72
C PHE A 41 2.71 -13.44 2.88
N MET A 42 3.77 -12.93 2.24
CA MET A 42 5.14 -13.42 2.47
C MET A 42 5.59 -13.25 3.92
N ALA A 43 5.04 -12.28 4.66
CA ALA A 43 5.32 -12.08 6.09
C ALA A 43 4.74 -13.19 6.99
N LEU A 44 3.75 -13.96 6.51
CA LEU A 44 3.20 -15.10 7.26
C LEU A 44 4.23 -16.21 7.44
N GLY A 45 5.06 -16.43 6.42
CA GLY A 45 6.20 -17.34 6.45
C GLY A 45 7.52 -16.63 6.77
N ASN A 46 8.60 -17.39 6.83
CA ASN A 46 9.98 -16.88 6.91
C ASN A 46 10.60 -16.69 5.51
N ALA A 47 9.77 -16.37 4.52
CA ALA A 47 10.17 -16.34 3.11
C ALA A 47 11.12 -15.17 2.81
N VAL A 48 10.99 -14.06 3.56
CA VAL A 48 11.73 -12.82 3.30
C VAL A 48 12.28 -12.21 4.59
N ARG A 49 13.38 -11.47 4.46
CA ARG A 49 14.05 -10.75 5.55
C ARG A 49 13.45 -9.35 5.74
N PRO A 50 13.61 -8.71 6.91
CA PRO A 50 13.09 -7.36 7.20
C PRO A 50 13.47 -6.30 6.16
N TRP A 51 14.69 -6.38 5.60
CA TRP A 51 15.16 -5.42 4.59
C TRP A 51 14.27 -5.40 3.34
N PHE A 52 13.64 -6.52 2.99
CA PHE A 52 12.73 -6.60 1.84
C PHE A 52 11.54 -5.66 2.04
N PHE A 53 10.94 -5.70 3.23
CA PHE A 53 9.83 -4.82 3.60
C PHE A 53 10.27 -3.36 3.71
N ILE A 54 11.49 -3.10 4.18
CA ILE A 54 12.04 -1.73 4.20
C ILE A 54 12.14 -1.17 2.77
N LEU A 55 12.72 -1.93 1.84
CA LEU A 55 12.84 -1.49 0.45
C LEU A 55 11.48 -1.32 -0.22
N ALA A 56 10.55 -2.26 -0.01
CA ALA A 56 9.18 -2.14 -0.52
C ALA A 56 8.49 -0.89 0.05
N GLY A 57 8.61 -0.65 1.36
CA GLY A 57 8.06 0.53 2.02
C GLY A 57 8.65 1.84 1.50
N LEU A 58 9.97 1.89 1.27
CA LEU A 58 10.62 3.04 0.64
C LEU A 58 10.13 3.26 -0.79
N GLY A 59 9.97 2.20 -1.58
CA GLY A 59 9.42 2.28 -2.93
C GLY A 59 8.01 2.88 -2.94
N TYR A 60 7.12 2.38 -2.08
CA TYR A 60 5.78 2.94 -1.92
C TYR A 60 5.79 4.38 -1.41
N LEU A 61 6.69 4.73 -0.49
CA LEU A 61 6.80 6.08 0.05
C LEU A 61 7.24 7.08 -1.04
N VAL A 62 8.26 6.73 -1.82
CA VAL A 62 8.72 7.55 -2.94
C VAL A 62 7.61 7.71 -3.98
N ALA A 63 6.92 6.61 -4.31
CA ALA A 63 5.78 6.66 -5.22
C ALA A 63 4.64 7.54 -4.67
N ALA A 64 4.33 7.46 -3.37
CA ALA A 64 3.30 8.29 -2.75
C ALA A 64 3.63 9.78 -2.85
N ILE A 65 4.89 10.15 -2.58
CA ILE A 65 5.36 11.54 -2.70
C ILE A 65 5.29 12.00 -4.17
N TYR A 66 5.67 11.13 -5.10
CA TYR A 66 5.62 11.44 -6.53
C TYR A 66 4.19 11.59 -7.07
N GLN A 67 3.25 10.78 -6.57
CA GLN A 67 1.84 10.80 -6.96
C GLN A 67 1.07 11.95 -6.29
N TRP A 68 1.69 12.71 -5.38
CA TRP A 68 0.99 13.78 -4.67
C TRP A 68 0.46 14.84 -5.64
N PRO A 69 -0.81 15.29 -5.51
CA PRO A 69 -1.38 16.24 -6.44
C PRO A 69 -0.69 17.60 -6.38
N PRO A 70 -0.60 18.33 -7.50
CA PRO A 70 -0.08 19.70 -7.52
C PRO A 70 -0.93 20.67 -6.68
N ALA A 71 -2.23 20.41 -6.55
CA ALA A 71 -3.12 21.12 -5.64
C ALA A 71 -3.94 20.10 -4.84
N PHE A 72 -3.86 20.14 -3.51
CA PHE A 72 -4.61 19.22 -2.67
C PHE A 72 -6.05 19.70 -2.51
N GLU A 73 -6.99 18.96 -3.10
CA GLU A 73 -8.44 19.23 -3.05
C GLU A 73 -9.17 18.32 -2.03
N GLY A 74 -8.45 17.39 -1.40
CA GLY A 74 -9.03 16.39 -0.51
C GLY A 74 -9.02 14.98 -1.11
N PHE A 75 -9.56 14.03 -0.34
CA PHE A 75 -9.67 12.62 -0.74
C PHE A 75 -11.09 12.23 -1.18
N LEU A 76 -12.07 13.10 -0.90
CA LEU A 76 -13.48 12.89 -1.22
C LEU A 76 -13.82 13.60 -2.53
N LEU A 77 -14.98 13.28 -3.08
CA LEU A 77 -15.52 13.99 -4.26
C LEU A 77 -15.65 15.49 -3.96
N ASP A 78 -15.56 16.29 -5.01
CA ASP A 78 -15.75 17.73 -4.91
C ASP A 78 -17.21 18.10 -4.55
N GLU A 79 -17.48 19.41 -4.44
CA GLU A 79 -18.81 19.92 -4.09
C GLU A 79 -19.91 19.53 -5.08
N MET A 80 -19.54 19.20 -6.32
CA MET A 80 -20.44 18.76 -7.39
C MET A 80 -20.53 17.22 -7.49
N GLY A 81 -19.85 16.50 -6.58
CA GLY A 81 -19.80 15.05 -6.58
C GLY A 81 -18.87 14.45 -7.64
N MET A 82 -17.94 15.23 -8.19
CA MET A 82 -16.99 14.79 -9.20
C MET A 82 -15.64 14.40 -8.59
N LYS A 83 -15.01 13.38 -9.19
CA LYS A 83 -13.62 13.02 -8.94
C LYS A 83 -12.75 13.85 -9.88
N THR A 84 -12.16 14.93 -9.36
CA THR A 84 -11.15 15.69 -10.10
C THR A 84 -9.85 14.90 -10.20
N ILE A 85 -8.97 15.31 -11.13
CA ILE A 85 -7.64 14.70 -11.25
C ILE A 85 -6.82 14.85 -9.96
N ASN A 86 -6.95 15.98 -9.25
CA ASN A 86 -6.24 16.21 -8.00
C ASN A 86 -6.75 15.31 -6.87
N ILE A 87 -8.06 15.06 -6.81
CA ILE A 87 -8.67 14.10 -5.86
C ILE A 87 -8.23 12.67 -6.19
N GLU A 88 -8.17 12.31 -7.47
CA GLU A 88 -7.67 11.01 -7.91
C GLU A 88 -6.21 10.77 -7.50
N LEU A 89 -5.32 11.71 -7.85
CA LEU A 89 -3.92 11.70 -7.43
C LEU A 89 -3.77 11.64 -5.90
N ALA A 90 -4.59 12.40 -5.16
CA ALA A 90 -4.59 12.34 -3.69
C ALA A 90 -4.96 10.95 -3.18
N ARG A 91 -6.03 10.33 -3.71
CA ARG A 91 -6.48 9.00 -3.32
C ARG A 91 -5.42 7.93 -3.61
N GLU A 92 -4.81 7.99 -4.78
CA GLU A 92 -3.74 7.09 -5.21
C GLU A 92 -2.50 7.24 -4.33
N SER A 93 -2.04 8.48 -4.10
CA SER A 93 -0.96 8.81 -3.18
C SER A 93 -1.24 8.31 -1.75
N GLY A 94 -2.47 8.50 -1.26
CA GLY A 94 -2.90 8.01 0.04
C GLY A 94 -2.86 6.49 0.14
N GLY A 95 -3.32 5.78 -0.90
CA GLY A 95 -3.23 4.33 -0.97
C GLY A 95 -1.79 3.82 -0.96
N LEU A 96 -0.88 4.48 -1.70
CA LEU A 96 0.56 4.19 -1.68
C LEU A 96 1.17 4.45 -0.30
N ALA A 97 0.80 5.54 0.38
CA ALA A 97 1.28 5.86 1.72
C ALA A 97 0.84 4.79 2.75
N ILE A 98 -0.39 4.29 2.66
CA ILE A 98 -0.87 3.18 3.49
C ILE A 98 -0.05 1.91 3.21
N CYS A 99 0.26 1.62 1.95
CA CYS A 99 1.14 0.50 1.59
C CYS A 99 2.53 0.66 2.22
N ALA A 100 3.13 1.85 2.15
CA ALA A 100 4.42 2.14 2.76
C ALA A 100 4.42 1.88 4.27
N ILE A 101 3.42 2.42 4.98
CA ILE A 101 3.26 2.24 6.43
C ILE A 101 3.13 0.76 6.78
N ALA A 102 2.30 0.01 6.06
CA ALA A 102 2.13 -1.42 6.28
C ALA A 102 3.44 -2.19 6.10
N MET A 103 4.22 -1.89 5.04
CA MET A 103 5.51 -2.51 4.82
C MET A 103 6.48 -2.21 5.97
N PHE A 104 6.56 -0.97 6.46
CA PHE A 104 7.42 -0.64 7.60
C PHE A 104 6.98 -1.35 8.89
N ILE A 105 5.68 -1.47 9.15
CA ILE A 105 5.16 -2.26 10.27
C ILE A 105 5.60 -3.72 10.13
N LEU A 106 5.46 -4.31 8.94
CA LEU A 106 5.88 -5.70 8.70
C LEU A 106 7.41 -5.88 8.83
N ALA A 107 8.21 -4.88 8.45
CA ALA A 107 9.66 -4.90 8.68
C ALA A 107 10.01 -5.02 10.17
N VAL A 108 9.36 -4.21 11.02
CA VAL A 108 9.55 -4.25 12.48
C VAL A 108 9.10 -5.60 13.03
N LEU A 109 7.93 -6.08 12.63
CA LEU A 109 7.36 -7.34 13.14
C LEU A 109 8.10 -8.59 12.66
N THR A 110 8.87 -8.51 11.57
CA THR A 110 9.64 -9.65 11.04
C THR A 110 11.09 -9.65 11.51
N ARG A 111 11.59 -8.54 12.06
CA ARG A 111 12.95 -8.41 12.63
C ARG A 111 13.29 -9.48 13.66
N ASP A 112 12.36 -9.72 14.58
CA ASP A 112 12.59 -10.60 15.73
C ASP A 112 12.75 -12.08 15.34
N ARG A 113 12.46 -12.45 14.09
CA ARG A 113 12.61 -13.83 13.61
C ARG A 113 14.05 -14.20 13.24
N ILE A 114 14.93 -13.22 13.02
CA ILE A 114 16.32 -13.49 12.64
C ILE A 114 17.20 -13.73 13.88
N GLY A 115 16.89 -13.09 15.01
CA GLY A 115 17.67 -13.24 16.26
C GLY A 115 17.29 -14.42 17.15
N ALA A 116 16.22 -15.15 16.82
CA ALA A 116 15.75 -16.32 17.56
C ALA A 116 16.15 -17.66 16.92
N ARG A 117 17.04 -17.64 15.92
CA ARG A 117 17.71 -18.80 15.32
C ARG A 117 19.17 -18.76 15.69
#